data_AF-A0A445C4W7-F1
#
_entry.id   AF-A0A445C4W7-F1
#
_cell.length_a   1.000
_cell.length_b   1.000
_cell.length_c   1.000
_cell.angle_alpha   90.00
_cell.angle_beta   90.00
_cell.angle_gamma   90.00
#
_symmetry.space_group_name_H-M   'P 1'
#
loop_
_entity.id
_entity.type
_entity.pdbx_description
1 polymer ?
#
loop_
_entity_poly.entity_id
_entity_poly.type
_entity_poly.pdbx_seq_one_letter_code
_entity_poly.pdbx_strand_id
1 'polypeptide(L)'
;MEDAMILLQTGKRLATAAFRRESICWSDDSFSLSLSLSTAAAAPPSTPLTESESITQLLSHIKLLLRRRAAALAALDAGVHTEAIRHFSKIIESRRGVTPQGFLSQCYAHRASAQRHAWRIADAIADCNRALALEATSIEALHTRASVLEMIKCLPDSLHDLEHLKLLYNSILRDRKLPGPAWKHHNVRYVEIPGRLCTLSTKIKELKQRVANGETGNNVDYYALIGLRRGCSRSELQRAHLLLCLKHKHEKALSFIDRCELADQQDIEDVKERAKMSATLLYRLIQKGYAEIMTNITKEEALKEQRKRALHDDNSNEDSSENVLFCSSASTTNPSLLQGMFCRDLSMVGNLLSQSGFNPSIPMKYEALSC
;
A
#
# COMPACT_ATOMS: atom_id res chain seq x y z
N MET A 1 29.34 3.12 7.16
CA MET A 1 28.02 2.65 6.69
C MET A 1 26.90 3.17 7.58
N GLU A 2 27.04 3.10 8.90
CA GLU A 2 26.09 3.66 9.87
C GLU A 2 25.87 5.17 9.70
N ASP A 3 26.94 5.96 9.59
CA ASP A 3 26.84 7.42 9.32
C ASP A 3 26.10 7.74 8.03
N ALA A 4 26.26 6.88 7.02
CA ALA A 4 25.62 7.06 5.74
C ALA A 4 24.12 6.69 5.80
N MET A 5 23.73 5.70 6.62
CA MET A 5 22.32 5.45 6.95
C MET A 5 21.70 6.62 7.74
N ILE A 6 22.45 7.25 8.64
CA ILE A 6 22.00 8.43 9.38
C ILE A 6 21.79 9.61 8.42
N LEU A 7 22.71 9.85 7.49
CA LEU A 7 22.56 10.87 6.44
C LEU A 7 21.36 10.58 5.52
N LEU A 8 21.15 9.32 5.17
CA LEU A 8 19.98 8.91 4.38
C LEU A 8 18.67 9.16 5.13
N GLN A 9 18.62 8.78 6.41
CA GLN A 9 17.44 8.94 7.24
C GLN A 9 17.12 10.42 7.51
N THR A 10 18.15 11.24 7.71
CA THR A 10 18.01 12.70 7.85
C THR A 10 17.60 13.35 6.53
N GLY A 11 18.15 12.93 5.39
CA GLY A 11 17.70 13.34 4.06
C GLY A 11 16.22 13.02 3.81
N LYS A 12 15.79 11.78 4.12
CA LYS A 12 14.37 11.39 4.09
C LYS A 12 13.54 12.30 4.98
N ARG A 13 13.96 12.55 6.24
CA ARG A 13 13.25 13.46 7.16
C ARG A 13 13.13 14.88 6.61
N LEU A 14 14.19 15.46 6.05
CA LEU A 14 14.18 16.81 5.49
C LEU A 14 13.29 16.91 4.26
N ALA A 15 13.35 15.92 3.35
CA ALA A 15 12.45 15.83 2.22
C ALA A 15 10.99 15.72 2.67
N THR A 16 10.69 14.86 3.65
CA THR A 16 9.32 14.77 4.21
C THR A 16 8.86 16.07 4.86
N ALA A 17 9.76 16.82 5.51
CA ALA A 17 9.44 18.10 6.11
C ALA A 17 9.18 19.18 5.04
N ALA A 18 9.94 19.17 3.93
CA ALA A 18 9.72 20.05 2.79
C ALA A 18 8.36 19.79 2.13
N PHE A 19 8.02 18.52 1.84
CA PHE A 19 6.69 18.14 1.34
C PHE A 19 5.55 18.58 2.26
N ARG A 20 5.76 18.55 3.59
CA ARG A 20 4.77 19.06 4.55
C ARG A 20 4.59 20.58 4.42
N ARG A 21 5.65 21.34 4.19
CA ARG A 21 5.57 22.80 3.98
C ARG A 21 4.87 23.13 2.67
N GLU A 22 5.22 22.48 1.57
CA GLU A 22 4.55 22.66 0.27
C GLU A 22 3.06 22.30 0.33
N SER A 23 2.71 21.22 1.04
CA SER A 23 1.30 20.84 1.25
C SER A 23 0.49 21.84 2.08
N ILE A 24 1.13 22.77 2.80
CA ILE A 24 0.48 23.77 3.66
C ILE A 24 0.53 25.17 2.99
N CYS A 25 1.59 25.49 2.27
CA CYS A 25 1.87 26.85 1.78
C CYS A 25 1.16 27.27 0.49
N TRP A 26 0.37 26.40 -0.16
CA TRP A 26 -0.36 26.77 -1.38
C TRP A 26 -1.81 27.16 -1.05
N SER A 27 -1.96 28.11 -0.12
CA SER A 27 -3.23 28.74 0.27
C SER A 27 -3.71 29.81 -0.71
N ASP A 28 -2.93 30.16 -1.74
CA ASP A 28 -3.17 31.34 -2.58
C ASP A 28 -4.35 31.24 -3.56
N ASP A 29 -5.12 30.15 -3.55
CA ASP A 29 -6.35 30.03 -4.34
C ASP A 29 -7.60 30.37 -3.51
N SER A 30 -7.53 31.47 -2.77
CA SER A 30 -8.72 32.13 -2.27
C SER A 30 -9.38 32.86 -3.44
N PHE A 31 -10.28 32.20 -4.17
CA PHE A 31 -11.11 32.91 -5.13
C PHE A 31 -12.08 33.82 -4.38
N SER A 32 -11.67 35.06 -4.14
CA SER A 32 -12.63 36.15 -4.00
C SER A 32 -13.23 36.37 -5.39
N LEU A 33 -14.44 35.89 -5.62
CA LEU A 33 -15.24 36.37 -6.75
C LEU A 33 -15.53 37.85 -6.48
N SER A 34 -14.62 38.75 -6.88
CA SER A 34 -14.97 40.13 -7.12
C SER A 34 -15.86 40.15 -8.36
N LEU A 35 -17.15 39.85 -8.16
CA LEU A 35 -18.17 40.30 -9.08
C LEU A 35 -18.05 41.83 -9.10
N SER A 36 -17.32 42.34 -10.09
CA SER A 36 -17.40 43.73 -10.52
C SER A 36 -18.80 43.91 -11.11
N LEU A 37 -19.81 44.00 -10.22
CA LEU A 37 -21.12 44.47 -10.59
C LEU A 37 -21.00 45.97 -10.79
N SER A 38 -20.72 46.33 -12.03
CA SER A 38 -20.93 47.67 -12.55
C SER A 38 -22.30 48.15 -12.06
N THR A 39 -22.29 49.25 -11.33
CA THR A 39 -23.46 49.98 -10.86
C THR A 39 -24.53 50.10 -11.94
N ALA A 40 -25.65 49.42 -11.76
CA ALA A 40 -26.93 49.81 -12.34
C ALA A 40 -28.07 49.41 -11.38
N ALA A 41 -28.93 50.40 -11.12
CA ALA A 41 -29.87 50.50 -10.02
C ALA A 41 -30.94 49.39 -9.89
N ALA A 42 -31.27 49.12 -8.62
CA ALA A 42 -32.61 48.86 -8.04
C ALA A 42 -33.42 47.60 -8.44
N ALA A 43 -33.31 46.54 -7.61
CA ALA A 43 -34.36 45.54 -7.29
C ALA A 43 -33.93 44.69 -6.06
N PRO A 44 -34.85 44.08 -5.27
CA PRO A 44 -34.53 43.53 -3.94
C PRO A 44 -33.77 42.18 -4.00
N PRO A 45 -33.00 41.79 -2.96
CA PRO A 45 -32.13 40.63 -3.02
C PRO A 45 -32.89 39.36 -2.59
N SER A 46 -33.15 38.45 -3.53
CA SER A 46 -33.53 37.08 -3.21
C SER A 46 -32.56 36.09 -3.84
N THR A 47 -31.75 35.45 -2.99
CA THR A 47 -31.19 34.09 -3.16
C THR A 47 -30.16 33.77 -4.28
N PRO A 48 -29.08 34.54 -4.52
CA PRO A 48 -27.94 34.04 -5.34
C PRO A 48 -26.60 33.89 -4.58
N LEU A 49 -26.48 34.38 -3.34
CA LEU A 49 -25.20 34.40 -2.61
C LEU A 49 -24.77 33.02 -2.08
N THR A 50 -25.73 32.22 -1.59
CA THR A 50 -25.49 30.89 -1.01
C THR A 50 -25.03 29.84 -2.02
N GLU A 51 -25.49 29.91 -3.27
CA GLU A 51 -25.06 28.99 -4.33
C GLU A 51 -23.65 29.32 -4.82
N SER A 52 -23.29 30.60 -4.89
CA SER A 52 -21.93 31.02 -5.23
C SER A 52 -20.93 30.59 -4.14
N GLU A 53 -21.29 30.74 -2.87
CA GLU A 53 -20.49 30.27 -1.73
C GLU A 53 -20.36 28.74 -1.69
N SER A 54 -21.40 27.99 -2.05
CA SER A 54 -21.32 26.52 -2.10
C SER A 54 -20.45 26.02 -3.25
N ILE A 55 -20.52 26.65 -4.42
CA ILE A 55 -19.67 26.34 -5.58
C ILE A 55 -18.21 26.67 -5.28
N THR A 56 -17.92 27.83 -4.70
CA THR A 56 -16.55 28.21 -4.32
C THR A 56 -15.97 27.27 -3.26
N GLN A 57 -16.77 26.86 -2.27
CA GLN A 57 -16.39 25.84 -1.29
C GLN A 57 -16.12 24.49 -1.95
N LEU A 58 -16.97 24.03 -2.87
CA LEU A 58 -16.78 22.78 -3.61
C LEU A 58 -15.50 22.83 -4.46
N LEU A 59 -15.27 23.91 -5.20
CA LEU A 59 -14.06 24.10 -6.01
C LEU A 59 -12.80 24.12 -5.13
N SER A 60 -12.84 24.80 -3.99
CA SER A 60 -11.73 24.80 -3.03
C SER A 60 -11.43 23.38 -2.52
N HIS A 61 -12.47 22.58 -2.30
CA HIS A 61 -12.35 21.20 -1.85
C HIS A 61 -11.76 20.29 -2.93
N ILE A 62 -12.26 20.39 -4.17
CA ILE A 62 -11.73 19.66 -5.32
C ILE A 62 -10.24 19.97 -5.50
N LYS A 63 -9.86 21.25 -5.49
CA LYS A 63 -8.45 21.67 -5.58
C LYS A 63 -7.60 21.07 -4.46
N LEU A 64 -8.10 21.09 -3.21
CA LEU A 64 -7.41 20.49 -2.08
C LEU A 64 -7.17 19.00 -2.28
N LEU A 65 -8.18 18.25 -2.73
CA LEU A 65 -8.06 16.82 -2.99
C LEU A 65 -7.05 16.52 -4.11
N LEU A 66 -7.09 17.30 -5.20
CA LEU A 66 -6.16 17.16 -6.32
C LEU A 66 -4.72 17.45 -5.90
N ARG A 67 -4.47 18.54 -5.16
CA ARG A 67 -3.12 18.86 -4.63
C ARG A 67 -2.61 17.78 -3.70
N ARG A 68 -3.45 17.31 -2.78
CA ARG A 68 -3.08 16.24 -1.84
C ARG A 68 -2.78 14.95 -2.56
N ARG A 69 -3.52 14.63 -3.63
CA ARG A 69 -3.26 13.47 -4.48
C ARG A 69 -1.94 13.62 -5.24
N ALA A 70 -1.67 14.78 -5.83
CA ALA A 70 -0.41 15.05 -6.51
C ALA A 70 0.78 14.87 -5.56
N ALA A 71 0.70 15.41 -4.34
CA ALA A 71 1.71 15.19 -3.30
C ALA A 71 1.84 13.71 -2.90
N ALA A 72 0.74 12.96 -2.84
CA ALA A 72 0.74 11.54 -2.52
C ALA A 72 1.43 10.71 -3.61
N LEU A 73 1.18 11.02 -4.89
CA LEU A 73 1.81 10.38 -6.04
C LEU A 73 3.30 10.72 -6.12
N ALA A 74 3.66 12.00 -5.96
CA ALA A 74 5.06 12.40 -5.89
C ALA A 74 5.83 11.68 -4.76
N ALA A 75 5.21 11.52 -3.59
CA ALA A 75 5.80 10.76 -2.49
C ALA A 75 5.92 9.26 -2.80
N LEU A 76 4.98 8.70 -3.57
CA LEU A 76 5.02 7.30 -4.00
C LEU A 76 6.15 7.06 -5.00
N ASP A 77 6.28 7.94 -5.99
CA ASP A 77 7.32 7.90 -7.03
C ASP A 77 8.71 8.13 -6.42
N ALA A 78 8.80 8.97 -5.40
CA ALA A 78 10.01 9.18 -4.61
C ALA A 78 10.31 8.08 -3.56
N GLY A 79 9.50 7.01 -3.51
CA GLY A 79 9.69 5.88 -2.60
C GLY A 79 9.49 6.21 -1.11
N VAL A 80 8.92 7.35 -0.77
CA VAL A 80 8.56 7.73 0.61
C VAL A 80 7.16 7.19 0.94
N HIS A 81 7.08 5.87 1.05
CA HIS A 81 5.80 5.16 1.16
C HIS A 81 4.97 5.56 2.38
N THR A 82 5.60 5.91 3.50
CA THR A 82 4.90 6.32 4.73
C THR A 82 4.17 7.65 4.57
N GLU A 83 4.77 8.64 3.90
CA GLU A 83 4.11 9.92 3.61
C GLU A 83 3.03 9.75 2.54
N ALA A 84 3.27 8.93 1.51
CA ALA A 84 2.25 8.58 0.52
C ALA A 84 1.00 7.99 1.21
N ILE A 85 1.18 7.01 2.09
CA ILE A 85 0.08 6.43 2.89
C ILE A 85 -0.65 7.51 3.69
N ARG A 86 0.09 8.42 4.34
CA ARG A 86 -0.51 9.51 5.13
C ARG A 86 -1.34 10.46 4.27
N HIS A 87 -0.84 10.85 3.09
CA HIS A 87 -1.57 11.74 2.19
C HIS A 87 -2.84 11.08 1.65
N PHE A 88 -2.77 9.81 1.23
CA PHE A 88 -3.96 9.07 0.79
C PHE A 88 -4.95 8.82 1.93
N SER A 89 -4.49 8.47 3.14
CA SER A 89 -5.39 8.34 4.30
C SER A 89 -6.11 9.64 4.59
N LYS A 90 -5.44 10.79 4.51
CA LYS A 90 -6.07 12.11 4.67
C LYS A 90 -7.10 12.43 3.58
N ILE A 91 -7.03 11.81 2.40
CA ILE A 91 -8.06 11.92 1.36
C ILE A 91 -9.26 11.04 1.74
N ILE A 92 -9.00 9.77 2.04
CA ILE A 92 -10.01 8.74 2.33
C ILE A 92 -10.77 9.00 3.65
N GLU A 93 -10.10 9.57 4.63
CA GLU A 93 -10.66 9.91 5.95
C GLU A 93 -11.18 11.36 6.01
N SER A 94 -11.17 12.09 4.89
CA SER A 94 -11.73 13.44 4.83
C SER A 94 -13.23 13.40 5.20
N ARG A 95 -13.62 14.23 6.17
CA ARG A 95 -15.03 14.44 6.53
C ARG A 95 -15.70 15.52 5.67
N ARG A 96 -14.95 16.16 4.77
CA ARG A 96 -15.45 17.24 3.92
C ARG A 96 -15.96 16.61 2.63
N GLY A 97 -17.28 16.67 2.42
CA GLY A 97 -17.95 16.32 1.16
C GLY A 97 -17.93 14.83 0.78
N VAL A 98 -18.74 14.51 -0.21
CA VAL A 98 -18.77 13.20 -0.86
C VAL A 98 -17.68 13.18 -1.94
N THR A 99 -16.97 12.06 -2.08
CA THR A 99 -15.91 11.91 -3.09
C THR A 99 -16.38 11.01 -4.24
N PRO A 100 -16.09 11.36 -5.51
CA PRO A 100 -16.47 10.53 -6.65
C PRO A 100 -15.88 9.13 -6.56
N GLN A 101 -16.69 8.11 -6.85
CA GLN A 101 -16.32 6.69 -6.82
C GLN A 101 -15.00 6.36 -7.52
N GLY A 102 -14.82 6.82 -8.76
CA GLY A 102 -13.60 6.56 -9.53
C GLY A 102 -12.35 7.20 -8.91
N PHE A 103 -12.50 8.40 -8.34
CA PHE A 103 -11.40 9.07 -7.64
C PHE A 103 -11.01 8.33 -6.37
N LEU A 104 -12.00 7.88 -5.60
CA LEU A 104 -11.80 7.14 -4.36
C LEU A 104 -11.17 5.75 -4.62
N SER A 105 -11.62 5.02 -5.65
CA SER A 105 -11.03 3.75 -6.07
C SER A 105 -9.53 3.87 -6.38
N GLN A 106 -9.15 4.91 -7.15
CA GLN A 106 -7.75 5.18 -7.45
C GLN A 106 -6.93 5.52 -6.20
N CYS A 107 -7.47 6.31 -5.28
CA CYS A 107 -6.80 6.61 -4.02
C CYS A 107 -6.54 5.36 -3.17
N TYR A 108 -7.51 4.43 -3.13
CA TYR A 108 -7.31 3.13 -2.48
C TYR A 108 -6.24 2.30 -3.19
N ALA A 109 -6.26 2.20 -4.52
CA ALA A 109 -5.28 1.44 -5.29
C ALA A 109 -3.83 1.96 -5.09
N HIS A 110 -3.63 3.28 -5.16
CA HIS A 110 -2.32 3.88 -4.90
C HIS A 110 -1.88 3.74 -3.44
N ARG A 111 -2.81 3.87 -2.46
CA ARG A 111 -2.49 3.63 -1.04
C ARG A 111 -2.09 2.18 -0.80
N ALA A 112 -2.76 1.22 -1.44
CA ALA A 112 -2.39 -0.19 -1.39
C ALA A 112 -1.00 -0.43 -1.99
N SER A 113 -0.67 0.23 -3.10
CA SER A 113 0.68 0.17 -3.68
C SER A 113 1.74 0.69 -2.70
N ALA A 114 1.48 1.80 -2.02
CA ALA A 114 2.37 2.32 -0.98
C ALA A 114 2.50 1.35 0.21
N GLN A 115 1.39 0.77 0.68
CA GLN A 115 1.37 -0.20 1.79
C GLN A 115 2.11 -1.50 1.44
N ARG A 116 2.03 -1.95 0.18
CA ARG A 116 2.78 -3.11 -0.33
C ARG A 116 4.29 -2.90 -0.15
N HIS A 117 4.81 -1.75 -0.56
CA HIS A 117 6.23 -1.44 -0.39
C HIS A 117 6.62 -1.24 1.08
N ALA A 118 5.69 -0.79 1.92
CA ALA A 118 5.86 -0.71 3.37
C ALA A 118 5.64 -2.05 4.11
N TRP A 119 5.48 -3.17 3.39
CA TRP A 119 5.23 -4.51 3.94
C TRP A 119 4.00 -4.61 4.86
N ARG A 120 3.00 -3.74 4.67
CA ARG A 120 1.71 -3.79 5.36
C ARG A 120 0.71 -4.57 4.51
N ILE A 121 0.94 -5.88 4.37
CA ILE A 121 0.26 -6.73 3.40
C ILE A 121 -1.26 -6.79 3.64
N ALA A 122 -1.71 -7.08 4.86
CA ALA A 122 -3.15 -7.14 5.16
C ALA A 122 -3.89 -5.81 4.88
N ASP A 123 -3.25 -4.68 5.21
CA ASP A 123 -3.78 -3.35 4.89
C ASP A 123 -3.89 -3.15 3.37
N ALA A 124 -2.85 -3.56 2.61
CA ALA A 124 -2.82 -3.45 1.16
C ALA A 124 -3.91 -4.29 0.48
N ILE A 125 -4.15 -5.53 0.95
CA ILE A 125 -5.24 -6.37 0.44
C ILE A 125 -6.60 -5.71 0.72
N ALA A 126 -6.78 -5.15 1.92
CA ALA A 126 -8.03 -4.47 2.27
C ALA A 126 -8.30 -3.25 1.37
N ASP A 127 -7.28 -2.44 1.08
CA ASP A 127 -7.42 -1.29 0.19
C ASP A 127 -7.65 -1.71 -1.27
N CYS A 128 -6.98 -2.74 -1.78
CA CYS A 128 -7.29 -3.29 -3.09
C CYS A 128 -8.73 -3.83 -3.17
N ASN A 129 -9.20 -4.51 -2.12
CA ASN A 129 -10.57 -5.03 -2.06
C ASN A 129 -11.60 -3.89 -2.11
N ARG A 130 -11.36 -2.78 -1.39
CA ARG A 130 -12.21 -1.59 -1.46
C ARG A 130 -12.18 -0.95 -2.85
N ALA A 131 -10.99 -0.83 -3.44
CA ALA A 131 -10.84 -0.28 -4.80
C ALA A 131 -11.62 -1.10 -5.83
N LEU A 132 -11.59 -2.44 -5.73
CA LEU A 132 -12.31 -3.36 -6.64
C LEU A 132 -13.81 -3.48 -6.33
N ALA A 133 -14.21 -3.27 -5.07
CA ALA A 133 -15.62 -3.10 -4.72
C ALA A 133 -16.19 -1.81 -5.30
N LEU A 134 -15.42 -0.72 -5.34
CA LEU A 134 -15.82 0.49 -6.06
C LEU A 134 -15.75 0.28 -7.57
N GLU A 135 -14.67 -0.30 -8.08
CA GLU A 135 -14.46 -0.43 -9.51
C GLU A 135 -13.75 -1.74 -9.86
N ALA A 136 -14.52 -2.71 -10.36
CA ALA A 136 -13.99 -4.01 -10.74
C ALA A 136 -12.97 -3.94 -11.89
N THR A 137 -13.08 -2.93 -12.75
CA THR A 137 -12.20 -2.71 -13.91
C THR A 137 -10.90 -1.98 -13.57
N SER A 138 -10.61 -1.74 -12.29
CA SER A 138 -9.40 -1.04 -11.87
C SER A 138 -8.15 -1.88 -12.12
N ILE A 139 -7.47 -1.59 -13.23
CA ILE A 139 -6.21 -2.23 -13.65
C ILE A 139 -5.16 -2.17 -12.54
N GLU A 140 -5.02 -1.01 -11.88
CA GLU A 140 -4.01 -0.79 -10.86
C GLU A 140 -4.30 -1.58 -9.58
N ALA A 141 -5.57 -1.67 -9.17
CA ALA A 141 -5.96 -2.46 -8.01
C ALA A 141 -5.75 -3.96 -8.23
N LEU A 142 -6.12 -4.49 -9.41
CA LEU A 142 -5.86 -5.90 -9.77
C LEU A 142 -4.38 -6.21 -9.79
N HIS A 143 -3.58 -5.37 -10.46
CA HIS A 143 -2.14 -5.57 -10.53
C HIS A 143 -1.48 -5.53 -9.14
N THR A 144 -1.87 -4.55 -8.31
CA THR A 144 -1.34 -4.41 -6.95
C THR A 144 -1.75 -5.59 -6.08
N ARG A 145 -3.03 -6.02 -6.13
CA ARG A 145 -3.52 -7.16 -5.35
C ARG A 145 -2.85 -8.46 -5.76
N ALA A 146 -2.71 -8.73 -7.05
CA ALA A 146 -1.95 -9.88 -7.55
C ALA A 146 -0.52 -9.88 -7.01
N SER A 147 0.18 -8.75 -7.08
CA SER A 147 1.54 -8.65 -6.54
C SER A 147 1.60 -8.89 -5.03
N VAL A 148 0.64 -8.38 -4.24
CA VAL A 148 0.60 -8.59 -2.78
C VAL A 148 0.30 -10.06 -2.44
N LEU A 149 -0.63 -10.69 -3.17
CA LEU A 149 -0.99 -12.10 -2.99
C LEU A 149 0.17 -13.03 -3.35
N GLU A 150 0.91 -12.70 -4.41
CA GLU A 150 2.15 -13.39 -4.77
C GLU A 150 3.21 -13.31 -3.66
N MET A 151 3.37 -12.15 -3.01
CA MET A 151 4.32 -11.97 -1.89
C MET A 151 4.03 -12.89 -0.70
N ILE A 152 2.75 -13.17 -0.42
CA ILE A 152 2.33 -14.13 0.62
C ILE A 152 2.13 -15.55 0.08
N LYS A 153 2.56 -15.84 -1.15
CA LYS A 153 2.40 -17.16 -1.80
C LYS A 153 0.95 -17.63 -1.91
N CYS A 154 -0.01 -16.71 -1.92
CA CYS A 154 -1.39 -17.00 -2.27
C CYS A 154 -1.54 -17.02 -3.80
N LEU A 155 -0.88 -18.01 -4.42
CA LEU A 155 -0.71 -18.08 -5.88
C LEU A 155 -2.04 -18.25 -6.64
N PRO A 156 -3.03 -19.05 -6.18
CA PRO A 156 -4.30 -19.20 -6.88
C PRO A 156 -5.07 -17.88 -7.01
N ASP A 157 -5.17 -17.11 -5.92
CA ASP A 157 -5.87 -15.82 -5.92
C ASP A 157 -5.10 -14.78 -6.75
N SER A 158 -3.77 -14.80 -6.70
CA SER A 158 -2.95 -13.97 -7.57
C SER A 158 -3.17 -14.31 -9.05
N LEU A 159 -3.25 -15.59 -9.40
CA LEU A 159 -3.50 -16.04 -10.77
C LEU A 159 -4.87 -15.56 -11.25
N HIS A 160 -5.90 -15.67 -10.42
CA HIS A 160 -7.24 -15.17 -10.73
C HIS A 160 -7.22 -13.67 -11.08
N ASP A 161 -6.51 -12.85 -10.29
CA ASP A 161 -6.39 -11.42 -10.57
C ASP A 161 -5.63 -11.12 -11.87
N LEU A 162 -4.56 -11.86 -12.16
CA LEU A 162 -3.81 -11.71 -13.41
C LEU A 162 -4.61 -12.15 -14.63
N GLU A 163 -5.41 -13.22 -14.51
CA GLU A 163 -6.32 -13.67 -15.56
C GLU A 163 -7.43 -12.65 -15.82
N HIS A 164 -7.99 -12.07 -14.76
CA HIS A 164 -8.95 -10.97 -14.90
C HIS A 164 -8.31 -9.75 -15.59
N LEU A 165 -7.08 -9.38 -15.21
CA LEU A 165 -6.33 -8.32 -15.87
C LEU A 165 -6.08 -8.62 -17.36
N LYS A 166 -5.83 -9.88 -17.71
CA LYS A 166 -5.66 -10.31 -19.10
C LYS A 166 -6.96 -10.17 -19.88
N LEU A 167 -8.10 -10.51 -19.28
CA LEU A 167 -9.41 -10.31 -19.89
C LEU A 167 -9.68 -8.82 -20.15
N LEU A 168 -9.35 -7.94 -19.19
CA LEU A 168 -9.49 -6.49 -19.36
C LEU A 168 -8.61 -5.94 -20.48
N TYR A 169 -7.36 -6.36 -20.59
CA TYR A 169 -6.52 -5.92 -21.72
C TYR A 169 -7.05 -6.43 -23.07
N ASN A 170 -7.56 -7.66 -23.11
CA ASN A 170 -8.18 -8.20 -24.33
C ASN A 170 -9.45 -7.45 -24.72
N SER A 171 -10.30 -7.06 -23.76
CA SER A 171 -11.50 -6.26 -24.06
C SER A 171 -11.11 -4.88 -24.57
N ILE A 172 -10.12 -4.22 -23.97
CA ILE A 172 -9.64 -2.91 -24.44
C ILE A 172 -9.12 -2.99 -25.88
N LEU A 173 -8.38 -4.05 -26.23
CA LEU A 173 -7.87 -4.23 -27.60
C LEU A 173 -9.00 -4.47 -28.61
N ARG A 174 -10.04 -5.22 -28.22
CA ARG A 174 -11.21 -5.50 -29.07
C ARG A 174 -12.08 -4.27 -29.27
N ASP A 175 -12.44 -3.60 -28.18
CA ASP A 175 -13.43 -2.52 -28.18
C ASP A 175 -12.81 -1.15 -28.52
N ARG A 176 -11.47 -1.06 -28.49
CA ARG A 176 -10.70 0.19 -28.62
C ARG A 176 -11.13 1.28 -27.64
N LYS A 177 -11.72 0.87 -26.52
CA LYS A 177 -12.22 1.73 -25.45
C LYS A 177 -11.63 1.29 -24.12
N LEU A 178 -11.25 2.27 -23.31
CA LEU A 178 -10.79 2.03 -21.95
C LEU A 178 -12.02 1.88 -21.03
N PRO A 179 -11.95 1.06 -19.96
CA PRO A 179 -13.09 0.85 -19.07
C PRO A 179 -13.52 2.14 -18.35
N GLY A 180 -14.81 2.42 -18.35
CA GLY A 180 -15.37 3.60 -17.70
C GLY A 180 -15.48 4.83 -18.62
N PRO A 181 -15.84 6.00 -18.06
CA PRO A 181 -16.17 7.18 -18.85
C PRO A 181 -14.99 7.69 -19.69
N ALA A 182 -15.26 8.28 -20.86
CA ALA A 182 -14.23 8.76 -21.79
C ALA A 182 -13.29 9.83 -21.20
N TRP A 183 -13.76 10.61 -20.23
CA TRP A 183 -12.97 11.62 -19.51
C TRP A 183 -12.05 11.01 -18.43
N LYS A 184 -12.15 9.71 -18.18
CA LYS A 184 -11.32 9.05 -17.19
C LYS A 184 -9.91 8.83 -17.73
N HIS A 185 -8.96 9.56 -17.14
CA HIS A 185 -7.54 9.31 -17.40
C HIS A 185 -7.15 7.94 -16.87
N HIS A 186 -6.76 7.06 -17.79
CA HIS A 186 -6.16 5.78 -17.47
C HIS A 186 -4.64 5.94 -17.47
N ASN A 187 -3.97 5.36 -16.46
CA ASN A 187 -2.52 5.34 -16.37
C ASN A 187 -1.85 4.41 -17.42
N VAL A 188 -2.62 3.88 -18.38
CA VAL A 188 -2.15 2.97 -19.42
C VAL A 188 -2.50 3.54 -20.78
N ARG A 189 -1.49 3.75 -21.61
CA ARG A 189 -1.66 4.13 -23.01
C ARG A 189 -2.00 2.91 -23.85
N TYR A 190 -2.91 3.05 -24.81
CA TYR A 190 -3.34 1.95 -25.69
C TYR A 190 -2.14 1.23 -26.36
N VAL A 191 -1.14 2.00 -26.80
CA VAL A 191 0.07 1.50 -27.46
C VAL A 191 0.88 0.54 -26.58
N GLU A 192 0.83 0.70 -25.25
CA GLU A 192 1.57 -0.14 -24.31
C GLU A 192 0.86 -1.48 -24.01
N ILE A 193 -0.43 -1.60 -24.35
CA ILE A 193 -1.26 -2.74 -23.97
C ILE A 193 -0.74 -4.07 -24.53
N PRO A 194 -0.37 -4.19 -25.83
CA PRO A 194 0.17 -5.44 -26.35
C PRO A 194 1.45 -5.89 -25.62
N GLY A 195 2.34 -4.95 -25.30
CA GLY A 195 3.56 -5.22 -24.53
C GLY A 195 3.25 -5.71 -23.11
N ARG A 196 2.34 -5.01 -22.41
CA ARG A 196 1.88 -5.41 -21.07
C ARG A 196 1.19 -6.78 -21.10
N LEU A 197 0.40 -7.09 -22.12
CA LEU A 197 -0.26 -8.38 -22.29
C LEU A 197 0.74 -9.52 -22.50
N CYS A 198 1.83 -9.26 -23.24
CA CYS A 198 2.93 -10.22 -23.39
C CYS A 198 3.57 -10.52 -22.03
N THR A 199 3.98 -9.49 -21.28
CA THR A 199 4.56 -9.65 -19.94
C THR A 199 3.61 -10.31 -18.94
N LEU A 200 2.31 -10.05 -19.07
CA LEU A 200 1.28 -10.66 -18.24
C LEU A 200 1.13 -12.15 -18.58
N SER A 201 1.15 -12.49 -19.86
CA SER A 201 1.00 -13.88 -20.31
C SER A 201 2.20 -14.74 -19.93
N THR A 202 3.42 -14.21 -19.97
CA THR A 202 4.60 -14.90 -19.45
C THR A 202 4.49 -15.11 -17.95
N LYS A 203 4.12 -14.07 -17.20
CA LYS A 203 3.92 -14.16 -15.75
C LYS A 203 2.84 -15.17 -15.34
N ILE A 204 1.70 -15.19 -16.05
CA ILE A 204 0.64 -16.20 -15.81
C ILE A 204 1.17 -17.62 -16.04
N LYS A 205 1.94 -17.85 -17.12
CA LYS A 205 2.54 -19.17 -17.39
C LYS A 205 3.50 -19.58 -16.28
N GLU A 206 4.35 -18.66 -15.83
CA GLU A 206 5.29 -18.90 -14.73
C GLU A 206 4.56 -19.26 -13.43
N LEU A 207 3.56 -18.48 -13.03
CA LEU A 207 2.78 -18.78 -11.83
C LEU A 207 2.03 -20.10 -11.95
N LYS A 208 1.47 -20.43 -13.13
CA LYS A 208 0.83 -21.73 -13.37
C LYS A 208 1.81 -22.89 -13.20
N GLN A 209 3.04 -22.74 -13.70
CA GLN A 209 4.08 -23.75 -13.52
C GLN A 209 4.47 -23.90 -12.05
N ARG A 210 4.60 -22.79 -11.31
CA ARG A 210 4.90 -22.83 -9.87
C ARG A 210 3.81 -23.56 -9.08
N VAL A 211 2.54 -23.30 -9.40
CA VAL A 211 1.41 -24.02 -8.81
C VAL A 211 1.44 -25.51 -9.18
N ALA A 212 1.74 -25.85 -10.42
CA ALA A 212 1.87 -27.25 -10.87
C ALA A 212 3.04 -27.99 -10.22
N ASN A 213 4.14 -27.30 -9.91
CA ASN A 213 5.32 -27.85 -9.26
C ASN A 213 5.10 -28.18 -7.77
N GLY A 214 3.89 -27.97 -7.23
CA GLY A 214 3.61 -28.28 -5.84
C GLY A 214 4.13 -27.24 -4.84
N GLU A 215 4.44 -26.00 -5.29
CA GLU A 215 4.35 -24.81 -4.42
C GLU A 215 2.86 -24.64 -4.06
N THR A 216 2.37 -25.57 -3.23
CA THR A 216 0.95 -25.81 -3.00
C THR A 216 0.28 -24.52 -2.56
N GLY A 217 -0.89 -24.23 -3.14
CA GLY A 217 -1.73 -23.08 -2.78
C GLY A 217 -2.21 -23.06 -1.32
N ASN A 218 -1.79 -24.03 -0.50
CA ASN A 218 -2.03 -24.08 0.93
C ASN A 218 -0.85 -23.54 1.77
N ASN A 219 0.33 -23.30 1.19
CA ASN A 219 1.50 -22.76 1.89
C ASN A 219 1.55 -21.22 1.78
N VAL A 220 0.47 -20.59 2.22
CA VAL A 220 0.42 -19.12 2.34
C VAL A 220 1.41 -18.71 3.43
N ASP A 221 2.25 -17.72 3.15
CA ASP A 221 3.16 -17.16 4.15
C ASP A 221 2.37 -16.25 5.11
N TYR A 222 1.79 -16.86 6.15
CA TYR A 222 1.01 -16.15 7.15
C TYR A 222 1.85 -15.20 8.00
N TYR A 223 3.16 -15.44 8.14
CA TYR A 223 4.06 -14.51 8.83
C TYR A 223 4.16 -13.21 8.04
N ALA A 224 4.33 -13.29 6.72
CA ALA A 224 4.33 -12.12 5.84
C ALA A 224 2.96 -11.42 5.81
N LEU A 225 1.85 -12.18 5.82
CA LEU A 225 0.49 -11.62 5.87
C LEU A 225 0.26 -10.76 7.13
N ILE A 226 0.63 -11.29 8.30
CA ILE A 226 0.42 -10.63 9.59
C ILE A 226 1.50 -9.56 9.85
N GLY A 227 2.65 -9.66 9.18
CA GLY A 227 3.79 -8.74 9.34
C GLY A 227 4.70 -9.11 10.51
N LEU A 228 4.89 -10.41 10.75
CA LEU A 228 5.73 -10.95 11.82
C LEU A 228 6.95 -11.67 11.27
N ARG A 229 8.01 -11.77 12.09
CA ARG A 229 9.17 -12.60 11.79
C ARG A 229 8.91 -14.06 12.19
N ARG A 230 9.60 -14.99 11.54
CA ARG A 230 9.60 -16.40 11.92
C ARG A 230 10.24 -16.57 13.31
N GLY A 231 9.64 -17.39 14.17
CA GLY A 231 10.06 -17.53 15.57
C GLY A 231 9.61 -16.38 16.48
N CYS A 232 8.53 -15.66 16.12
CA CYS A 232 7.93 -14.64 16.98
C CYS A 232 7.37 -15.23 18.28
N SER A 233 7.31 -14.40 19.31
CA SER A 233 6.73 -14.79 20.59
C SER A 233 5.21 -14.88 20.53
N ARG A 234 4.61 -15.71 21.39
CA ARG A 234 3.15 -15.83 21.53
C ARG A 234 2.47 -14.47 21.78
N SER A 235 3.07 -13.61 22.60
CA SER A 235 2.51 -12.29 22.94
C SER A 235 2.59 -11.28 21.79
N GLU A 236 3.64 -11.34 20.96
CA GLU A 236 3.73 -10.55 19.73
C GLU A 236 2.64 -10.92 18.73
N LEU A 237 2.42 -12.22 18.53
CA LEU A 237 1.39 -12.71 17.64
C LEU A 237 -0.01 -12.30 18.10
N GLN A 238 -0.32 -12.44 19.39
CA GLN A 238 -1.61 -12.03 19.96
C GLN A 238 -1.87 -10.53 19.77
N ARG A 239 -0.86 -9.68 20.01
CA ARG A 239 -0.98 -8.22 19.81
C ARG A 239 -1.19 -7.86 18.34
N ALA A 240 -0.42 -8.44 17.44
CA ALA A 240 -0.54 -8.19 16.00
C ALA A 240 -1.92 -8.64 15.49
N HIS A 241 -2.37 -9.83 15.89
CA HIS A 241 -3.68 -10.35 15.54
C HIS A 241 -4.81 -9.46 16.04
N LEU A 242 -4.77 -9.03 17.30
CA LEU A 242 -5.78 -8.12 17.87
C LEU A 242 -5.87 -6.81 17.06
N LEU A 243 -4.73 -6.20 16.74
CA LEU A 243 -4.68 -4.97 15.95
C LEU A 243 -5.30 -5.15 14.56
N LEU A 244 -4.99 -6.26 13.87
CA LEU A 244 -5.55 -6.57 12.56
C LEU A 244 -7.06 -6.82 12.63
N CYS A 245 -7.52 -7.58 13.62
CA CYS A 245 -8.93 -7.83 13.85
C CYS A 245 -9.69 -6.53 14.12
N LEU A 246 -9.15 -5.62 14.94
CA LEU A 246 -9.77 -4.32 15.21
C LEU A 246 -9.85 -3.41 13.97
N LYS A 247 -8.85 -3.48 13.09
CA LYS A 247 -8.80 -2.72 11.84
C LYS A 247 -9.71 -3.29 10.75
N HIS A 248 -9.68 -4.59 10.55
CA HIS A 248 -10.35 -5.29 9.45
C HIS A 248 -11.63 -6.02 9.87
N LYS A 249 -12.29 -5.59 10.96
CA LYS A 249 -13.64 -6.08 11.30
C LYS A 249 -14.55 -5.95 10.08
N HIS A 250 -15.29 -7.01 9.76
CA HIS A 250 -16.20 -7.02 8.62
C HIS A 250 -17.25 -5.90 8.68
N GLU A 251 -17.67 -5.47 9.88
CA GLU A 251 -18.59 -4.34 10.07
C GLU A 251 -18.02 -3.01 9.56
N LYS A 252 -16.70 -2.80 9.71
CA LYS A 252 -16.01 -1.59 9.24
C LYS A 252 -15.81 -1.59 7.73
N ALA A 253 -16.07 -2.71 7.06
CA ALA A 253 -15.89 -2.84 5.63
C ALA A 253 -16.81 -1.89 4.84
N LEU A 254 -17.96 -1.47 5.40
CA LEU A 254 -18.92 -0.61 4.72
C LEU A 254 -18.70 0.88 4.96
N SER A 255 -17.88 1.25 5.95
CA SER A 255 -17.72 2.65 6.40
C SER A 255 -17.19 3.63 5.35
N PHE A 256 -16.68 3.14 4.21
CA PHE A 256 -16.24 3.97 3.11
C PHE A 256 -17.36 4.34 2.13
N ILE A 257 -18.46 3.58 2.12
CA ILE A 257 -19.55 3.74 1.16
C ILE A 257 -20.33 5.02 1.45
N ASP A 258 -20.53 5.35 2.73
CA ASP A 258 -21.18 6.59 3.17
C ASP A 258 -20.46 7.87 2.69
N ARG A 259 -19.23 7.75 2.18
CA ARG A 259 -18.37 8.86 1.72
C ARG A 259 -18.17 8.88 0.20
N CYS A 260 -18.75 7.90 -0.48
CA CYS A 260 -18.61 7.69 -1.91
C CYS A 260 -19.85 8.23 -2.62
N GLU A 261 -19.63 9.01 -3.67
CA GLU A 261 -20.70 9.47 -4.56
C GLU A 261 -20.89 8.38 -5.60
N LEU A 262 -21.97 7.62 -5.44
CA LEU A 262 -22.38 6.54 -6.34
C LEU A 262 -23.50 7.07 -7.22
N ALA A 263 -23.46 6.74 -8.52
CA ALA A 263 -24.41 7.27 -9.49
C ALA A 263 -25.82 6.71 -9.27
N ASP A 264 -25.93 5.42 -8.94
CA ASP A 264 -27.20 4.69 -8.83
C ASP A 264 -27.36 3.96 -7.49
N GLN A 265 -28.59 3.86 -6.98
CA GLN A 265 -28.91 3.19 -5.70
C GLN A 265 -28.67 1.67 -5.75
N GLN A 266 -28.88 1.04 -6.91
CA GLN A 266 -28.66 -0.39 -7.11
C GLN A 266 -27.17 -0.75 -7.08
N ASP A 267 -26.32 0.14 -7.61
CA ASP A 267 -24.87 0.01 -7.51
C ASP A 267 -24.39 0.03 -6.05
N ILE A 268 -25.10 0.75 -5.16
CA ILE A 268 -24.73 0.83 -3.74
C ILE A 268 -24.82 -0.54 -3.07
N GLU A 269 -25.89 -1.29 -3.30
CA GLU A 269 -26.04 -2.63 -2.71
C GLU A 269 -25.03 -3.63 -3.30
N ASP A 270 -24.78 -3.56 -4.61
CA ASP A 270 -23.77 -4.41 -5.26
C ASP A 270 -22.35 -4.10 -4.76
N VAL A 271 -22.02 -2.81 -4.53
CA VAL A 271 -20.76 -2.39 -3.91
C VAL A 271 -20.68 -2.89 -2.47
N LYS A 272 -21.77 -2.77 -1.68
CA LYS A 272 -21.83 -3.26 -0.30
C LYS A 272 -21.60 -4.76 -0.23
N GLU A 273 -22.27 -5.55 -1.05
CA GLU A 273 -22.12 -7.02 -1.05
C GLU A 273 -20.71 -7.43 -1.47
N ARG A 274 -20.14 -6.84 -2.52
CA ARG A 274 -18.74 -7.09 -2.92
C ARG A 274 -17.74 -6.69 -1.82
N ALA A 275 -17.96 -5.57 -1.14
CA ALA A 275 -17.14 -5.12 -0.02
C ALA A 275 -17.24 -6.06 1.19
N LYS A 276 -18.45 -6.50 1.57
CA LYS A 276 -18.67 -7.49 2.65
C LYS A 276 -17.97 -8.80 2.33
N MET A 277 -18.22 -9.36 1.15
CA MET A 277 -17.65 -10.65 0.74
C MET A 277 -16.13 -10.61 0.77
N SER A 278 -15.51 -9.61 0.12
CA SER A 278 -14.05 -9.47 0.11
C SER A 278 -13.44 -9.19 1.49
N ALA A 279 -14.12 -8.44 2.35
CA ALA A 279 -13.68 -8.24 3.73
C ALA A 279 -13.78 -9.51 4.59
N THR A 280 -14.83 -10.30 4.43
CA THR A 280 -14.95 -11.58 5.15
C THR A 280 -13.88 -12.58 4.73
N LEU A 281 -13.51 -12.62 3.45
CA LEU A 281 -12.43 -13.48 2.95
C LEU A 281 -11.08 -13.08 3.57
N LEU A 282 -10.76 -11.77 3.58
CA LEU A 282 -9.55 -11.27 4.23
C LEU A 282 -9.54 -11.58 5.74
N TYR A 283 -10.66 -11.38 6.42
CA TYR A 283 -10.77 -11.68 7.85
C TYR A 283 -10.53 -13.17 8.11
N ARG A 284 -11.14 -14.07 7.33
CA ARG A 284 -10.89 -15.53 7.44
C ARG A 284 -9.43 -15.88 7.17
N LEU A 285 -8.79 -15.24 6.20
CA LEU A 285 -7.38 -15.45 5.88
C LEU A 285 -6.48 -15.06 7.07
N ILE A 286 -6.76 -13.93 7.72
CA ILE A 286 -6.06 -13.49 8.95
C ILE A 286 -6.29 -14.48 10.11
N GLN A 287 -7.52 -14.98 10.28
CA GLN A 287 -7.86 -15.96 11.32
C GLN A 287 -7.13 -17.29 11.10
N LYS A 288 -7.12 -17.80 9.86
CA LYS A 288 -6.37 -19.01 9.49
C LYS A 288 -4.88 -18.82 9.77
N GLY A 289 -4.32 -17.68 9.40
CA GLY A 289 -2.91 -17.37 9.66
C GLY A 289 -2.56 -17.29 11.14
N TYR A 290 -3.42 -16.71 11.96
CA TYR A 290 -3.21 -16.70 13.42
C TYR A 290 -3.21 -18.11 13.98
N ALA A 291 -4.20 -18.94 13.63
CA ALA A 291 -4.28 -20.31 14.12
C ALA A 291 -3.03 -21.12 13.73
N GLU A 292 -2.58 -21.02 12.48
CA GLU A 292 -1.43 -21.77 12.00
C GLU A 292 -0.13 -21.33 12.69
N ILE A 293 0.13 -20.02 12.79
CA ILE A 293 1.32 -19.53 13.50
C ILE A 293 1.26 -19.90 14.98
N MET A 294 0.10 -19.79 15.63
CA MET A 294 -0.07 -20.21 17.03
C MET A 294 0.31 -21.68 17.22
N THR A 295 -0.12 -22.58 16.32
CA THR A 295 0.26 -24.00 16.40
C THR A 295 1.77 -24.20 16.24
N ASN A 296 2.41 -23.46 15.35
CA ASN A 296 3.85 -23.53 15.13
C ASN A 296 4.63 -23.06 16.36
N ILE A 297 4.22 -21.94 16.97
CA ILE A 297 4.83 -21.45 18.22
C ILE A 297 4.67 -22.49 19.33
N THR A 298 3.48 -23.06 19.52
CA THR A 298 3.26 -24.08 20.58
C THR A 298 4.11 -25.34 20.38
N LYS A 299 4.30 -25.77 19.12
CA LYS A 299 5.19 -26.90 18.79
C LYS A 299 6.64 -26.56 19.11
N GLU A 300 7.09 -25.36 18.73
CA GLU A 300 8.45 -24.90 19.01
C GLU A 300 8.73 -24.76 20.52
N GLU A 301 7.78 -24.23 21.28
CA GLU A 301 7.84 -24.16 22.74
C GLU A 301 7.94 -25.55 23.38
N ALA A 302 7.11 -26.51 22.93
CA ALA A 302 7.17 -27.88 23.41
C ALA A 302 8.51 -28.57 23.11
N LEU A 303 9.07 -28.37 21.90
CA LEU A 303 10.38 -28.90 21.53
C LEU A 303 11.51 -28.28 22.36
N LYS A 304 11.42 -26.99 22.69
CA LYS A 304 12.37 -26.32 23.57
C LYS A 304 12.32 -26.88 24.99
N GLU A 305 11.12 -27.13 25.53
CA GLU A 305 10.96 -27.75 26.85
C GLU A 305 11.47 -29.20 26.89
N GLN A 306 11.24 -29.99 25.84
CA GLN A 306 11.80 -31.34 25.73
C GLN A 306 13.33 -31.33 25.72
N ARG A 307 13.95 -30.41 24.97
CA ARG A 307 15.42 -30.24 24.94
C ARG A 307 15.98 -29.83 26.31
N LYS A 308 15.30 -28.95 27.05
CA LYS A 308 15.70 -28.58 28.41
C LYS A 308 15.66 -29.77 29.37
N ARG A 309 14.65 -30.64 29.26
CA ARG A 309 14.56 -31.86 30.09
C ARG A 309 15.68 -32.85 29.78
N ALA A 310 15.98 -33.08 28.50
CA ALA A 310 17.09 -33.96 28.10
C ALA A 310 18.45 -33.44 28.60
N LEU A 311 18.69 -32.12 28.53
CA LEU A 311 19.90 -31.51 29.08
C LEU A 311 19.98 -31.54 30.62
N HIS A 312 18.84 -31.62 31.31
CA HIS A 312 18.82 -31.75 32.77
C HIS A 312 19.10 -33.19 33.23
N ASP A 313 18.64 -34.19 32.47
CA ASP A 313 18.93 -35.60 32.73
C ASP A 313 20.42 -35.93 32.50
N ASP A 314 21.06 -35.38 31.46
CA ASP A 314 22.51 -35.59 31.21
C ASP A 314 23.42 -34.94 32.28
N ASN A 315 22.98 -33.84 32.91
CA ASN A 315 23.77 -33.13 33.93
C ASN A 315 23.65 -33.71 35.35
N SER A 316 22.98 -34.86 35.49
CA SER A 316 22.84 -35.58 36.77
C SER A 316 23.88 -36.69 36.97
N ASN A 317 24.82 -36.86 36.02
CA ASN A 317 25.83 -37.93 36.05
C ASN A 317 27.30 -37.51 35.88
N GLU A 318 27.66 -36.23 35.88
CA GLU A 318 29.07 -35.81 35.88
C GLU A 318 29.36 -34.73 36.91
N ASP A 319 29.87 -35.18 38.07
CA ASP A 319 30.75 -34.39 38.92
C ASP A 319 32.11 -34.27 38.20
N SER A 320 32.45 -33.09 37.68
CA SER A 320 33.75 -32.43 37.86
C SER A 320 33.92 -31.21 36.94
N SER A 321 34.30 -30.11 37.59
CA SER A 321 35.05 -28.94 37.11
C SER A 321 35.54 -28.92 35.65
N GLU A 322 35.17 -27.87 34.89
CA GLU A 322 36.14 -26.94 34.28
C GLU A 322 35.47 -25.68 33.69
N ASN A 323 36.11 -24.53 33.93
CA ASN A 323 35.78 -23.23 33.36
C ASN A 323 36.15 -23.18 31.87
N VAL A 324 35.19 -22.93 30.97
CA VAL A 324 35.50 -22.36 29.65
C VAL A 324 34.45 -21.32 29.22
N LEU A 325 34.99 -20.16 28.88
CA LEU A 325 34.39 -18.92 28.42
C LEU A 325 33.47 -19.11 27.18
N PHE A 326 32.21 -18.70 27.27
CA PHE A 326 31.25 -18.72 26.15
C PHE A 326 31.42 -17.49 25.26
N CYS A 327 31.84 -17.71 24.02
CA CYS A 327 31.99 -16.68 22.99
C CYS A 327 30.64 -16.34 22.35
N SER A 328 30.32 -15.04 22.30
CA SER A 328 29.10 -14.52 21.68
C SER A 328 29.25 -14.47 20.16
N SER A 329 28.54 -15.29 19.40
CA SER A 329 28.46 -15.18 17.94
C SER A 329 27.27 -14.32 17.52
N ALA A 330 27.58 -13.09 17.13
CA ALA A 330 26.66 -12.18 16.48
C ALA A 330 26.20 -12.75 15.13
N SER A 331 24.90 -12.64 14.85
CA SER A 331 24.29 -13.03 13.58
C SER A 331 24.86 -12.18 12.43
N THR A 332 25.68 -12.78 11.58
CA THR A 332 26.16 -12.17 10.34
C THR A 332 25.02 -12.11 9.32
N THR A 333 24.45 -10.93 9.12
CA THR A 333 23.60 -10.63 7.95
C THR A 333 24.48 -10.37 6.73
N ASN A 334 24.18 -11.01 5.60
CA ASN A 334 24.95 -10.92 4.36
C ASN A 334 25.12 -9.46 3.87
N PRO A 335 26.36 -8.95 3.70
CA PRO A 335 26.63 -7.54 3.37
C PRO A 335 26.23 -7.13 1.94
N SER A 336 26.14 -8.09 1.01
CA SER A 336 25.80 -7.84 -0.40
C SER A 336 24.36 -7.36 -0.62
N LEU A 337 23.41 -7.74 0.25
CA LEU A 337 22.02 -7.28 0.20
C LEU A 337 21.85 -5.85 0.73
N LEU A 338 22.63 -5.47 1.74
CA LEU A 338 22.64 -4.12 2.31
C LEU A 338 23.23 -3.10 1.33
N GLN A 339 24.25 -3.49 0.56
CA GLN A 339 24.94 -2.63 -0.38
C GLN A 339 24.07 -2.24 -1.59
N GLY A 340 23.28 -3.17 -2.12
CA GLY A 340 22.34 -2.89 -3.21
C GLY A 340 21.17 -1.98 -2.80
N MET A 341 20.68 -2.12 -1.56
CA MET A 341 19.64 -1.24 -1.00
C MET A 341 20.16 0.15 -0.68
N PHE A 342 21.39 0.26 -0.16
CA PHE A 342 22.03 1.53 0.17
C PHE A 342 22.25 2.42 -1.06
N CYS A 343 22.77 1.87 -2.16
CA CYS A 343 23.00 2.64 -3.40
C CYS A 343 21.69 3.10 -4.06
N ARG A 344 20.63 2.29 -3.97
CA ARG A 344 19.29 2.65 -4.48
C ARG A 344 18.61 3.72 -3.63
N ASP A 345 18.79 3.66 -2.32
CA ASP A 345 18.24 4.66 -1.41
C ASP A 345 18.98 6.00 -1.55
N LEU A 346 20.30 5.98 -1.78
CA LEU A 346 21.11 7.18 -2.00
C LEU A 346 20.70 7.91 -3.30
N SER A 347 20.41 7.17 -4.38
CA SER A 347 19.93 7.77 -5.63
C SER A 347 18.54 8.39 -5.49
N MET A 348 17.65 7.79 -4.68
CA MET A 348 16.37 8.41 -4.33
C MET A 348 16.55 9.70 -3.53
N VAL A 349 17.46 9.75 -2.55
CA VAL A 349 17.75 10.98 -1.79
C VAL A 349 18.35 12.07 -2.69
N GLY A 350 19.25 11.71 -3.61
CA GLY A 350 19.80 12.65 -4.60
C GLY A 350 18.73 13.25 -5.51
N ASN A 351 17.81 12.42 -6.03
CA ASN A 351 16.69 12.88 -6.86
C ASN A 351 15.68 13.75 -6.09
N LEU A 352 15.49 13.50 -4.80
CA LEU A 352 14.63 14.31 -3.92
C LEU A 352 15.22 15.70 -3.64
N LEU A 353 16.54 15.79 -3.46
CA LEU A 353 17.23 17.07 -3.23
C LEU A 353 17.29 17.92 -4.51
N SER A 354 17.45 17.30 -5.68
CA SER A 354 17.47 18.03 -6.96
C SER A 354 16.11 18.61 -7.36
N GLN A 355 15.00 17.93 -7.03
CA GLN A 355 13.64 18.43 -7.31
C GLN A 355 13.20 19.57 -6.37
N SER A 356 13.79 19.70 -5.19
CA SER A 356 13.48 20.74 -4.19
C SER A 356 14.32 22.01 -4.34
N GLY A 357 14.98 22.21 -5.49
CA GLY A 357 15.71 23.43 -5.82
C GLY A 357 17.10 23.57 -5.18
N PHE A 358 17.63 22.51 -4.54
CA PHE A 358 19.02 22.49 -4.09
C PHE A 358 19.96 22.15 -5.26
N ASN A 359 20.35 23.15 -6.05
CA ASN A 359 21.48 23.06 -6.98
C ASN A 359 22.77 23.21 -6.16
N PRO A 360 23.40 22.10 -5.74
CA PRO A 360 24.48 21.58 -6.56
C PRO A 360 24.38 20.07 -6.74
N SER A 361 24.60 19.61 -7.98
CA SER A 361 24.91 18.21 -8.25
C SER A 361 26.13 17.80 -7.44
N ILE A 362 25.98 16.88 -6.48
CA ILE A 362 27.12 16.25 -5.80
C ILE A 362 27.80 15.35 -6.85
N PRO A 363 29.02 15.66 -7.32
CA PRO A 363 29.70 14.82 -8.28
C PRO A 363 30.13 13.53 -7.57
N MET A 364 29.40 12.44 -7.78
CA MET A 364 29.84 11.12 -7.38
C MET A 364 30.95 10.68 -8.33
N LYS A 365 32.21 10.69 -7.85
CA LYS A 365 33.30 10.01 -8.55
C LYS A 365 33.00 8.52 -8.56
N TYR A 366 32.95 7.93 -9.74
CA TYR A 366 32.61 6.53 -10.02
C TYR A 366 33.62 5.50 -9.46
N GLU A 367 34.60 5.92 -8.65
CA GLU A 367 35.70 5.07 -8.18
C GLU A 367 35.34 4.20 -6.96
N ALA A 368 34.14 4.34 -6.37
CA ALA A 368 33.73 3.58 -5.18
C ALA A 368 32.87 2.33 -5.49
N LEU A 369 32.82 1.86 -6.74
CA LEU A 369 32.04 0.68 -7.16
C LEU A 369 32.87 -0.61 -7.35
N SER A 370 34.10 -0.69 -6.86
CA SER A 370 34.82 -1.96 -6.75
C SER A 370 35.02 -2.38 -5.29
N CYS A 371 34.17 -3.31 -4.85
CA CYS A 371 34.43 -4.48 -3.98
C CYS A 371 33.10 -4.95 -3.38
#